data_AF-A0A914DKM3-F1
#
_entry.id   AF-A0A914DKM3-F1
#
_cell.length_a   1.000
_cell.length_b   1.000
_cell.length_c   1.000
_cell.angle_alpha   90.00
_cell.angle_beta   90.00
_cell.angle_gamma   90.00
#
_symmetry.space_group_name_H-M   'P 1'
#
loop_
_entity.id
_entity.type
_entity.pdbx_description
1 polymer ?
#
loop_
_entity_poly.entity_id
_entity_poly.type
_entity_poly.pdbx_seq_one_letter_code
_entity_poly.pdbx_strand_id
1 'polypeptide(L)'
;MEQLLVLELLESPQHTIDLSFLNEMINYTVSYRWDSDIVVPYGKYIPFDSPRMENAIKDYSTGKSRKVAWLVSNCFTRNRRREYANMLSKYIQVDVYGSCGNGRISHVEGKRLIKDKYKFYLAFENSNCRDYVTEKFFENALLNNAIPIVYGAEKAFYEQIAPPNSFIFALDFQSPKELAQYLHYLDQNSTAYNEFFQWKQLGRVSLDTKFWCRFCAFVQSPPSHFYEDVNSWWHQKKDCQKFTGFNFTSN
;
A
#
# COMPACT_ATOMS: atom_id res chain seq x y z
N MET A 1 31.82 -21.97 -13.47
CA MET A 1 30.95 -20.86 -13.03
C MET A 1 29.92 -21.47 -12.11
N GLU A 2 29.87 -21.02 -10.87
CA GLU A 2 28.79 -21.35 -9.96
C GLU A 2 27.54 -20.58 -10.40
N GLN A 3 26.41 -21.28 -10.56
CA GLN A 3 25.15 -20.65 -10.94
C GLN A 3 24.46 -20.15 -9.68
N LEU A 4 24.11 -18.87 -9.64
CA LEU A 4 23.34 -18.26 -8.55
C LEU A 4 21.85 -18.26 -8.90
N LEU A 5 21.01 -18.73 -7.98
CA LEU A 5 19.56 -18.71 -8.11
C LEU A 5 18.96 -17.61 -7.23
N VAL A 6 18.21 -16.70 -7.86
CA VAL A 6 17.54 -15.58 -7.19
C VAL A 6 16.03 -15.78 -7.27
N LEU A 7 15.36 -15.75 -6.13
CA LEU A 7 13.90 -15.86 -6.05
C LEU A 7 13.27 -14.47 -5.90
N GLU A 8 12.46 -14.06 -6.88
CA GLU A 8 11.70 -12.81 -6.83
C GLU A 8 10.26 -13.05 -6.35
N LEU A 9 9.85 -12.34 -5.29
CA LEU A 9 8.53 -12.45 -4.66
C LEU A 9 7.95 -11.07 -4.38
N LEU A 10 7.03 -10.61 -5.23
CA LEU A 10 6.37 -9.31 -5.08
C LEU A 10 4.90 -9.41 -4.63
N GLU A 11 4.29 -10.59 -4.76
CA GLU A 11 2.98 -10.88 -4.17
C GLU A 11 3.15 -11.33 -2.71
N SER A 12 2.12 -11.23 -1.87
CA SER A 12 2.20 -11.62 -0.44
C SER A 12 2.25 -13.14 -0.22
N PRO A 13 2.77 -13.63 0.93
CA PRO A 13 2.79 -15.06 1.25
C PRO A 13 1.43 -15.75 1.14
N GLN A 14 0.34 -15.09 1.54
CA GLN A 14 -1.00 -15.68 1.45
C GLN A 14 -1.50 -15.94 0.02
N HIS A 15 -0.91 -15.27 -0.98
CA HIS A 15 -1.20 -15.44 -2.41
C HIS A 15 0.00 -16.02 -3.17
N THR A 16 1.01 -16.52 -2.45
CA THR A 16 2.15 -17.26 -3.02
C THR A 16 1.91 -18.77 -2.86
N ILE A 17 2.34 -19.56 -3.84
CA ILE A 17 2.30 -21.03 -3.77
C ILE A 17 3.27 -21.57 -2.69
N ASP A 18 3.18 -22.86 -2.38
CA ASP A 18 4.20 -23.53 -1.58
C ASP A 18 5.52 -23.56 -2.35
N LEU A 19 6.61 -23.20 -1.67
CA LEU A 19 7.95 -23.05 -2.25
C LEU A 19 8.90 -24.16 -1.81
N SER A 20 8.42 -25.24 -1.18
CA SER A 20 9.29 -26.29 -0.63
C SER A 20 10.15 -26.97 -1.71
N PHE A 21 9.68 -26.95 -2.97
CA PHE A 21 10.42 -27.46 -4.13
C PHE A 21 11.66 -26.61 -4.50
N LEU A 22 11.84 -25.43 -3.87
CA LEU A 22 12.98 -24.53 -4.03
C LEU A 22 13.91 -24.53 -2.80
N ASN A 23 13.61 -25.31 -1.78
CA ASN A 23 14.46 -25.42 -0.59
C ASN A 23 15.87 -25.88 -0.98
N GLU A 24 16.88 -25.33 -0.32
CA GLU A 24 18.31 -25.56 -0.58
C GLU A 24 18.80 -25.14 -1.98
N MET A 25 17.93 -24.59 -2.85
CA MET A 25 18.29 -24.16 -4.20
C MET A 25 18.52 -22.66 -4.30
N ILE A 26 17.84 -21.86 -3.48
CA ILE A 26 17.83 -20.40 -3.62
C ILE A 26 19.01 -19.78 -2.87
N ASN A 27 19.83 -19.00 -3.58
CA ASN A 27 20.91 -18.23 -2.97
C ASN A 27 20.40 -16.92 -2.38
N TYR A 28 19.56 -16.18 -3.12
CA TYR A 28 19.16 -14.83 -2.74
C TYR A 28 17.67 -14.58 -2.98
N THR A 29 17.09 -13.70 -2.18
CA THR A 29 15.70 -13.27 -2.30
C THR A 29 15.58 -11.81 -2.71
N VAL A 30 14.65 -11.54 -3.62
CA VAL A 30 14.29 -10.21 -4.09
C VAL A 30 12.81 -10.00 -3.78
N SER A 31 12.48 -9.16 -2.79
CA SER A 31 11.08 -8.99 -2.36
C SER A 31 10.83 -7.62 -1.75
N TYR A 32 9.56 -7.26 -1.59
CA TYR A 32 9.15 -6.10 -0.82
C TYR A 32 9.52 -6.18 0.67
N ARG A 33 9.73 -7.40 1.21
CA ARG A 33 10.12 -7.63 2.61
C ARG A 33 11.49 -7.01 2.90
N TRP A 34 11.62 -6.36 4.05
CA TRP A 34 12.87 -5.67 4.42
C TRP A 34 13.97 -6.62 4.93
N ASP A 35 13.63 -7.89 5.16
CA ASP A 35 14.57 -8.96 5.50
C ASP A 35 14.96 -9.84 4.30
N SER A 36 14.68 -9.40 3.07
CA SER A 36 15.24 -9.99 1.85
C SER A 36 16.63 -9.46 1.54
N ASP A 37 17.42 -10.23 0.79
CA ASP A 37 18.77 -9.85 0.35
C ASP A 37 18.76 -8.54 -0.45
N ILE A 38 17.76 -8.39 -1.31
CA ILE A 38 17.55 -7.18 -2.11
C ILE A 38 16.10 -6.74 -1.99
N VAL A 39 15.86 -5.72 -1.17
CA VAL A 39 14.52 -5.17 -0.93
C VAL A 39 14.00 -4.41 -2.15
N VAL A 40 12.80 -4.71 -2.64
CA VAL A 40 12.11 -4.05 -3.77
C VAL A 40 10.75 -3.53 -3.31
N PRO A 41 10.70 -2.33 -2.70
CA PRO A 41 9.43 -1.74 -2.33
C PRO A 41 8.68 -1.24 -3.58
N TYR A 42 7.36 -1.13 -3.50
CA TYR A 42 6.55 -0.59 -4.61
C TYR A 42 6.70 0.92 -4.80
N GLY A 43 7.26 1.61 -3.80
CA GLY A 43 7.60 3.02 -3.87
C GLY A 43 8.42 3.43 -2.63
N LYS A 44 8.96 4.65 -2.65
CA LYS A 44 9.66 5.23 -1.51
C LYS A 44 9.37 6.72 -1.38
N TYR A 45 9.31 7.19 -0.14
CA TYR A 45 9.38 8.61 0.17
C TYR A 45 10.84 9.06 0.21
N ILE A 46 11.14 10.20 -0.39
CA ILE A 46 12.46 10.82 -0.42
C ILE A 46 12.30 12.23 0.14
N PRO A 47 12.75 12.48 1.38
CA PRO A 47 12.83 13.82 1.94
C PRO A 47 13.70 14.73 1.07
N PHE A 48 13.37 16.01 1.03
CA PHE A 48 14.25 17.04 0.50
C PHE A 48 15.23 17.49 1.57
N ASP A 49 16.40 17.97 1.15
CA ASP A 49 17.40 18.54 2.06
C ASP A 49 16.86 19.79 2.79
N SER A 50 15.94 20.51 2.15
CA SER A 50 15.23 21.66 2.71
C SER A 50 13.78 21.71 2.20
N PRO A 51 12.81 22.16 3.00
CA PRO A 51 11.44 22.34 2.55
C PRO A 51 11.36 23.24 1.31
N ARG A 52 10.59 22.82 0.31
CA ARG A 52 10.30 23.63 -0.87
C ARG A 52 9.16 24.59 -0.53
N MET A 53 9.44 25.89 -0.57
CA MET A 53 8.38 26.90 -0.53
C MET A 53 7.65 26.89 -1.88
N GLU A 54 6.38 26.47 -1.89
CA GLU A 54 5.51 26.71 -3.04
C GLU A 54 4.99 28.15 -3.00
N ASN A 55 5.05 28.84 -4.14
CA ASN A 55 4.60 30.23 -4.26
C ASN A 55 3.08 30.41 -4.09
N ALA A 56 2.30 29.33 -4.08
CA ALA A 56 0.86 29.34 -3.84
C ALA A 56 0.45 28.10 -3.03
N ILE A 57 -0.39 28.29 -2.01
CA ILE A 57 -1.01 27.19 -1.26
C ILE A 57 -1.98 26.49 -2.20
N LYS A 58 -1.60 25.32 -2.71
CA LYS A 58 -2.50 24.50 -3.53
C LYS A 58 -3.55 23.83 -2.65
N ASP A 59 -4.82 24.11 -2.93
CA ASP A 59 -5.94 23.38 -2.33
C ASP A 59 -6.21 22.08 -3.11
N TYR A 60 -5.79 20.95 -2.54
CA TYR A 60 -5.95 19.61 -3.10
C TYR A 60 -7.39 19.10 -3.07
N SER A 61 -8.33 19.80 -2.41
CA SER A 61 -9.75 19.46 -2.39
C SER A 61 -10.50 20.02 -3.61
N THR A 62 -9.93 21.03 -4.28
CA THR A 62 -10.57 21.72 -5.42
C THR A 62 -10.87 20.74 -6.56
N GLY A 63 -12.11 20.76 -7.06
CA GLY A 63 -12.57 19.93 -8.18
C GLY A 63 -12.93 18.48 -7.81
N LYS A 64 -12.63 18.03 -6.59
CA LYS A 64 -12.98 16.69 -6.10
C LYS A 64 -14.36 16.71 -5.45
N SER A 65 -15.35 16.15 -6.16
CA SER A 65 -16.74 16.05 -5.68
C SER A 65 -17.11 14.68 -5.13
N ARG A 66 -16.28 13.64 -5.33
CA ARG A 66 -16.51 12.28 -4.85
C ARG A 66 -15.66 11.98 -3.64
N LYS A 67 -16.17 11.10 -2.77
CA LYS A 67 -15.53 10.84 -1.47
C LYS A 67 -14.46 9.77 -1.60
N VAL A 68 -14.83 8.50 -1.71
CA VAL A 68 -13.88 7.38 -1.66
C VAL A 68 -13.93 6.57 -2.96
N ALA A 69 -12.76 6.32 -3.57
CA ALA A 69 -12.63 5.34 -4.66
C ALA A 69 -11.94 4.06 -4.18
N TRP A 70 -12.28 2.95 -4.81
CA TRP A 70 -11.55 1.69 -4.65
C TRP A 70 -11.39 0.97 -5.99
N LEU A 71 -10.14 0.82 -6.46
CA LEU A 71 -9.82 0.02 -7.65
C LEU A 71 -9.42 -1.37 -7.19
N VAL A 72 -10.23 -2.38 -7.50
CA VAL A 72 -10.03 -3.74 -6.98
C VAL A 72 -10.50 -4.82 -7.96
N SER A 73 -9.64 -5.80 -8.19
CA SER A 73 -9.92 -6.96 -9.04
C SER A 73 -9.78 -8.31 -8.33
N ASN A 74 -9.12 -8.37 -7.18
CA ASN A 74 -9.08 -9.56 -6.33
C ASN A 74 -10.14 -9.46 -5.23
N CYS A 75 -11.29 -10.09 -5.44
CA CYS A 75 -12.50 -9.86 -4.65
C CYS A 75 -12.58 -10.69 -3.36
N PHE A 76 -11.90 -11.84 -3.34
CA PHE A 76 -11.98 -12.81 -2.27
C PHE A 76 -10.60 -12.96 -1.65
N THR A 77 -10.42 -12.26 -0.53
CA THR A 77 -9.14 -12.16 0.17
C THR A 77 -9.35 -12.55 1.62
N ARG A 78 -8.37 -13.27 2.20
CA ARG A 78 -8.47 -13.80 3.57
C ARG A 78 -8.53 -12.70 4.62
N ASN A 79 -8.03 -11.51 4.29
CA ASN A 79 -8.04 -10.36 5.18
C ASN A 79 -9.39 -9.62 5.22
N ARG A 80 -10.45 -10.11 4.57
CA ARG A 80 -11.81 -9.54 4.67
C ARG A 80 -11.93 -8.05 4.33
N ARG A 81 -10.98 -7.50 3.56
CA ARG A 81 -10.98 -6.07 3.14
C ARG A 81 -12.27 -5.64 2.44
N ARG A 82 -12.92 -6.57 1.71
CA ARG A 82 -14.19 -6.35 1.03
C ARG A 82 -15.35 -6.19 2.01
N GLU A 83 -15.37 -6.99 3.08
CA GLU A 83 -16.37 -6.84 4.15
C GLU A 83 -16.22 -5.47 4.81
N TYR A 84 -14.99 -5.06 5.13
CA TYR A 84 -14.73 -3.72 5.68
C TYR A 84 -15.19 -2.60 4.74
N ALA A 85 -14.83 -2.65 3.45
CA ALA A 85 -15.24 -1.66 2.46
C ALA A 85 -16.76 -1.59 2.27
N ASN A 86 -17.44 -2.74 2.28
CA ASN A 86 -18.91 -2.83 2.21
C ASN A 86 -19.59 -2.26 3.46
N MET A 87 -18.98 -2.37 4.65
CA MET A 87 -19.51 -1.74 5.85
C MET A 87 -19.30 -0.22 5.81
N LEU A 88 -18.13 0.23 5.36
CA LEU A 88 -17.83 1.65 5.20
C LEU A 88 -18.79 2.32 4.21
N SER A 89 -19.13 1.64 3.11
CA SER A 89 -20.03 2.17 2.07
C SER A 89 -21.46 2.44 2.55
N LYS A 90 -21.87 1.90 3.70
CA LYS A 90 -23.15 2.22 4.35
C LYS A 90 -23.18 3.64 4.94
N TYR A 91 -22.01 4.25 5.19
CA TYR A 91 -21.88 5.51 5.93
C TYR A 91 -21.24 6.64 5.11
N ILE A 92 -20.53 6.31 4.03
CA ILE A 92 -19.90 7.27 3.13
C ILE A 92 -19.90 6.71 1.70
N GLN A 93 -19.93 7.59 0.69
CA GLN A 93 -19.83 7.17 -0.71
C GLN A 93 -18.49 6.43 -0.96
N VAL A 94 -18.58 5.15 -1.34
CA VAL A 94 -17.46 4.32 -1.79
C VAL A 94 -17.79 3.80 -3.18
N ASP A 95 -17.12 4.35 -4.19
CA ASP A 95 -17.26 3.93 -5.58
C ASP A 95 -16.21 2.84 -5.88
N VAL A 96 -16.67 1.64 -6.22
CA VAL A 96 -15.82 0.47 -6.47
C VAL A 96 -15.72 0.21 -7.97
N TYR A 97 -14.50 0.08 -8.48
CA TYR A 97 -14.19 -0.20 -9.88
C TYR A 97 -13.30 -1.44 -10.01
N GLY A 98 -13.29 -2.05 -11.19
CA GLY A 98 -12.56 -3.29 -11.48
C GLY A 98 -13.45 -4.52 -11.38
N SER A 99 -12.85 -5.70 -11.38
CA SER A 99 -13.60 -6.97 -11.40
C SER A 99 -14.50 -7.21 -10.18
N CYS A 100 -14.35 -6.42 -9.11
CA CYS A 100 -15.20 -6.51 -7.91
C CYS A 100 -16.25 -5.39 -7.81
N GLY A 101 -16.38 -4.55 -8.83
CA GLY A 101 -17.30 -3.41 -8.85
C GLY A 101 -17.76 -3.04 -10.25
N ASN A 102 -17.94 -1.75 -10.50
CA ASN A 102 -18.51 -1.24 -11.74
C ASN A 102 -17.47 -1.17 -12.86
N GLY A 103 -17.46 -2.21 -13.70
CA GLY A 103 -16.71 -2.24 -14.96
C GLY A 103 -15.20 -2.26 -14.79
N ARG A 104 -14.49 -2.75 -15.81
CA ARG A 104 -13.03 -2.64 -15.87
C ARG A 104 -12.67 -1.27 -16.42
N ILE A 105 -11.95 -0.48 -15.64
CA ILE A 105 -11.30 0.74 -16.10
C ILE A 105 -9.81 0.48 -16.31
N SER A 106 -9.20 1.17 -17.27
CA SER A 106 -7.74 1.06 -17.46
C SER A 106 -6.98 1.66 -16.27
N HIS A 107 -5.74 1.23 -16.04
CA HIS A 107 -4.90 1.80 -14.99
C HIS A 107 -4.73 3.32 -15.15
N VAL A 108 -4.56 3.80 -16.39
CA VAL A 108 -4.40 5.23 -16.69
C VAL A 108 -5.67 6.01 -16.36
N GLU A 109 -6.82 5.48 -16.78
CA GLU A 109 -8.11 6.10 -16.50
C GLU A 109 -8.42 6.11 -15.00
N GLY A 110 -8.14 5.01 -14.29
CA GLY A 110 -8.32 4.92 -12.85
C GLY A 110 -7.49 5.93 -12.08
N LYS A 111 -6.21 6.10 -12.44
CA LYS A 111 -5.33 7.12 -11.84
C LYS A 111 -5.85 8.53 -12.07
N ARG A 112 -6.23 8.86 -13.31
CA ARG A 112 -6.85 10.15 -13.65
C ARG A 112 -8.13 10.39 -12.86
N LEU A 113 -8.99 9.38 -12.79
CA LEU A 113 -10.25 9.44 -12.07
C LEU A 113 -10.03 9.73 -10.58
N ILE A 114 -9.13 9.00 -9.91
CA ILE A 114 -8.76 9.25 -8.51
C ILE A 114 -8.25 10.69 -8.35
N LYS A 115 -7.31 11.09 -9.19
CA LYS A 115 -6.69 12.42 -9.15
C LYS A 115 -7.69 13.55 -9.28
N ASP A 116 -8.63 13.43 -10.20
CA ASP A 116 -9.48 14.56 -10.57
C ASP A 116 -10.80 14.59 -9.79
N LYS A 117 -11.27 13.45 -9.26
CA LYS A 117 -12.63 13.34 -8.71
C LYS A 117 -12.71 12.95 -7.24
N TYR A 118 -11.74 12.23 -6.69
CA TYR A 118 -11.86 11.62 -5.36
C TYR A 118 -10.93 12.24 -4.33
N LYS A 119 -11.46 12.48 -3.13
CA LYS A 119 -10.69 12.93 -1.97
C LYS A 119 -9.88 11.81 -1.33
N PHE A 120 -10.47 10.63 -1.22
CA PHE A 120 -9.89 9.49 -0.54
C PHE A 120 -9.77 8.29 -1.48
N TYR A 121 -8.79 7.43 -1.20
CA TYR A 121 -8.60 6.18 -1.91
C TYR A 121 -8.43 5.03 -0.92
N LEU A 122 -9.19 3.93 -1.09
CA LEU A 122 -8.98 2.71 -0.32
C LEU A 122 -7.72 2.00 -0.81
N ALA A 123 -6.59 2.27 -0.16
CA ALA A 123 -5.32 1.58 -0.38
C ALA A 123 -5.27 0.27 0.42
N PHE A 124 -6.30 -0.56 0.27
CA PHE A 124 -6.45 -1.81 1.00
C PHE A 124 -5.67 -2.94 0.33
N GLU A 125 -4.73 -3.53 1.05
CA GLU A 125 -3.95 -4.65 0.57
C GLU A 125 -4.76 -5.95 0.55
N ASN A 126 -4.32 -6.91 -0.25
CA ASN A 126 -5.01 -8.20 -0.41
C ASN A 126 -4.68 -9.19 0.74
N SER A 127 -3.74 -8.82 1.61
CA SER A 127 -3.24 -9.58 2.75
C SER A 127 -2.73 -8.61 3.82
N ASN A 128 -2.83 -9.01 5.10
CA ASN A 128 -2.26 -8.26 6.21
C ASN A 128 -0.89 -8.82 6.54
N CYS A 129 0.04 -8.65 5.61
CA CYS A 129 1.39 -9.19 5.75
C CYS A 129 2.40 -8.10 6.13
N ARG A 130 3.39 -8.48 6.91
CA ARG A 130 4.56 -7.68 7.27
C ARG A 130 5.15 -7.07 6.01
N ASP A 131 5.50 -5.80 6.10
CA ASP A 131 6.13 -4.98 5.06
C ASP A 131 5.34 -4.83 3.73
N TYR A 132 4.16 -5.46 3.61
CA TYR A 132 3.42 -5.52 2.34
C TYR A 132 2.62 -4.23 2.10
N VAL A 133 3.24 -3.28 1.41
CA VAL A 133 2.64 -2.01 0.98
C VAL A 133 2.95 -1.78 -0.50
N THR A 134 1.90 -1.64 -1.31
CA THR A 134 2.00 -1.81 -2.76
C THR A 134 1.76 -0.52 -3.57
N GLU A 135 1.53 -0.65 -4.88
CA GLU A 135 1.14 0.44 -5.78
C GLU A 135 -0.13 1.17 -5.30
N LYS A 136 -0.98 0.50 -4.52
CA LYS A 136 -2.22 1.08 -3.97
C LYS A 136 -1.93 2.31 -3.10
N PHE A 137 -0.88 2.23 -2.30
CA PHE A 137 -0.47 3.32 -1.40
C PHE A 137 0.30 4.40 -2.16
N PHE A 138 1.40 4.03 -2.80
CA PHE A 138 2.31 4.99 -3.41
C PHE A 138 1.76 5.58 -4.71
N GLU A 139 1.37 4.72 -5.65
CA GLU A 139 1.02 5.14 -6.99
C GLU A 139 -0.44 5.59 -7.08
N ASN A 140 -1.38 4.75 -6.67
CA ASN A 140 -2.81 5.04 -6.85
C ASN A 140 -3.30 6.17 -5.94
N ALA A 141 -2.74 6.34 -4.74
CA ALA A 141 -3.15 7.39 -3.80
C ALA A 141 -2.18 8.59 -3.79
N LEU A 142 -0.97 8.44 -3.24
CA LEU A 142 -0.08 9.58 -2.94
C LEU A 142 0.33 10.38 -4.20
N LEU A 143 0.64 9.70 -5.30
CA LEU A 143 0.96 10.33 -6.58
C LEU A 143 -0.27 10.91 -7.32
N ASN A 144 -1.48 10.45 -6.97
CA ASN A 144 -2.72 10.92 -7.56
C ASN A 144 -3.53 11.80 -6.59
N ASN A 145 -2.87 12.50 -5.66
CA ASN A 145 -3.47 13.54 -4.82
C ASN A 145 -4.77 13.11 -4.11
N ALA A 146 -4.85 11.86 -3.67
CA ALA A 146 -5.92 11.36 -2.81
C ALA A 146 -5.30 10.89 -1.51
N ILE A 147 -6.00 11.09 -0.39
CA ILE A 147 -5.55 10.62 0.91
C ILE A 147 -5.74 9.09 0.95
N PRO A 148 -4.67 8.29 1.10
CA PRO A 148 -4.78 6.85 1.25
C PRO A 148 -5.43 6.50 2.59
N ILE A 149 -6.49 5.71 2.54
CA ILE A 149 -7.03 4.97 3.68
C ILE A 149 -6.43 3.57 3.59
N VAL A 150 -5.56 3.22 4.54
CA VAL A 150 -4.75 2.00 4.46
C VAL A 150 -5.29 0.89 5.38
N TYR A 151 -5.13 -0.34 4.92
CA TYR A 151 -5.46 -1.56 5.62
C TYR A 151 -4.62 -2.69 5.02
N GLY A 152 -3.75 -3.33 5.82
CA GLY A 152 -2.74 -4.26 5.32
C GLY A 152 -1.66 -4.54 6.35
N ALA A 153 -0.44 -4.05 6.10
CA ALA A 153 0.69 -4.14 7.03
C ALA A 153 0.42 -3.44 8.38
N GLU A 154 1.31 -3.64 9.35
CA GLU A 154 1.22 -2.96 10.64
C GLU A 154 1.36 -1.45 10.50
N LYS A 155 0.66 -0.69 11.36
CA LYS A 155 0.69 0.78 11.35
C LYS A 155 2.11 1.34 11.43
N ALA A 156 2.93 0.78 12.31
CA ALA A 156 4.32 1.20 12.51
C ALA A 156 5.13 1.15 11.20
N PHE A 157 4.87 0.17 10.34
CA PHE A 157 5.55 0.08 9.05
C PHE A 157 5.07 1.17 8.08
N TYR A 158 3.77 1.47 8.04
CA TYR A 158 3.28 2.62 7.28
C TYR A 158 3.92 3.93 7.77
N GLU A 159 3.97 4.15 9.09
CA GLU A 159 4.61 5.34 9.69
C GLU A 159 6.09 5.46 9.34
N GLN A 160 6.79 4.33 9.18
CA GLN A 160 8.20 4.30 8.82
C GLN A 160 8.48 4.68 7.35
N ILE A 161 7.59 4.30 6.43
CA ILE A 161 7.84 4.45 4.98
C ILE A 161 7.06 5.59 4.32
N ALA A 162 5.98 6.04 4.97
CA ALA A 162 5.10 7.05 4.44
C ALA A 162 5.72 8.45 4.57
N PRO A 163 5.34 9.39 3.68
CA PRO A 163 5.49 10.79 4.01
C PRO A 163 4.78 11.12 5.35
N PRO A 164 5.27 12.10 6.12
CA PRO A 164 4.67 12.46 7.40
C PRO A 164 3.21 12.92 7.22
N ASN A 165 2.33 12.51 8.13
CA ASN A 165 0.91 12.87 8.13
C ASN A 165 0.20 12.67 6.78
N SER A 166 0.47 11.56 6.07
CA SER A 166 -0.01 11.39 4.68
C SER A 166 -1.07 10.32 4.48
N PHE A 167 -1.56 9.68 5.54
CA PHE A 167 -2.47 8.53 5.41
C PHE A 167 -3.39 8.38 6.62
N ILE A 168 -4.48 7.64 6.42
CA ILE A 168 -5.44 7.27 7.46
C ILE A 168 -5.36 5.76 7.67
N PHE A 169 -4.97 5.30 8.86
CA PHE A 169 -4.96 3.88 9.19
C PHE A 169 -6.38 3.44 9.56
N ALA A 170 -6.98 2.53 8.78
CA ALA A 170 -8.40 2.19 8.94
C ALA A 170 -8.73 1.63 10.33
N LEU A 171 -7.77 0.92 10.96
CA LEU A 171 -7.96 0.29 12.27
C LEU A 171 -7.65 1.21 13.46
N ASP A 172 -7.35 2.49 13.24
CA ASP A 172 -7.30 3.48 14.32
C ASP A 172 -8.71 3.83 14.86
N PHE A 173 -9.76 3.47 14.11
CA PHE A 173 -11.16 3.77 14.42
C PHE A 173 -11.84 2.53 14.98
N GLN A 174 -12.73 2.67 15.97
CA GLN A 174 -13.51 1.59 16.57
C GLN A 174 -14.59 1.01 15.65
N SER A 175 -14.86 1.63 14.50
CA SER A 175 -15.77 1.07 13.50
C SER A 175 -15.63 1.76 12.14
N PRO A 176 -16.10 1.13 11.04
CA PRO A 176 -16.24 1.80 9.75
C PRO A 176 -17.14 3.04 9.79
N LYS A 177 -18.09 3.10 10.73
CA LYS A 177 -18.96 4.28 10.93
C LYS A 177 -18.16 5.46 11.48
N GLU A 178 -17.30 5.23 12.46
CA GLU A 178 -16.44 6.26 13.04
C GLU A 178 -15.41 6.76 12.02
N LEU A 179 -14.81 5.83 11.25
CA LEU A 179 -13.97 6.22 10.10
C LEU A 179 -14.76 7.10 9.12
N ALA A 180 -15.98 6.73 8.74
CA ALA A 180 -16.80 7.54 7.84
C ALA A 180 -17.10 8.95 8.41
N GLN A 181 -17.34 9.08 9.72
CA GLN A 181 -17.53 10.38 10.37
C GLN A 181 -16.28 11.27 10.23
N TYR A 182 -15.10 10.70 10.45
CA TYR A 182 -13.83 11.42 10.27
C TYR A 182 -13.62 11.83 8.80
N LEU A 183 -13.94 10.96 7.85
CA LEU A 183 -13.86 11.29 6.42
C LEU A 183 -14.86 12.39 6.00
N HIS A 184 -16.05 12.44 6.59
CA HIS A 184 -17.00 13.55 6.36
C HIS A 184 -16.49 14.86 6.94
N TYR A 185 -15.85 14.83 8.12
CA TYR A 185 -15.20 16.00 8.69
C TYR A 185 -14.11 16.55 7.74
N LEU A 186 -13.22 15.69 7.25
CA LEU A 186 -12.19 16.08 6.29
C LEU A 186 -12.80 16.57 4.96
N ASP A 187 -13.89 15.96 4.50
CA ASP A 187 -14.59 16.40 3.29
C ASP A 187 -15.15 17.83 3.43
N GLN A 188 -15.66 18.20 4.60
CA GLN A 188 -16.27 19.50 4.89
C GLN A 188 -15.25 20.56 5.36
N ASN A 189 -14.03 20.16 5.72
CA ASN A 189 -12.98 21.04 6.22
C ASN A 189 -11.76 20.99 5.30
N SER A 190 -11.69 21.94 4.36
CA SER A 190 -10.57 22.01 3.40
C SER A 190 -9.22 22.24 4.10
N THR A 191 -9.16 22.98 5.20
CA THR A 191 -7.93 23.18 5.96
C THR A 191 -7.40 21.85 6.49
N ALA A 192 -8.22 21.11 7.23
CA ALA A 192 -7.84 19.81 7.79
C ALA A 192 -7.50 18.78 6.69
N TYR A 193 -8.24 18.79 5.57
CA TYR A 193 -7.94 17.93 4.43
C TYR A 193 -6.57 18.26 3.82
N ASN A 194 -6.21 19.54 3.68
CA ASN A 194 -4.96 19.95 3.08
C ASN A 194 -3.73 19.72 3.98
N GLU A 195 -3.90 19.52 5.29
CA GLU A 195 -2.82 19.10 6.19
C GLU A 195 -2.17 17.78 5.72
N PHE A 196 -2.95 16.86 5.14
CA PHE A 196 -2.47 15.59 4.59
C PHE A 196 -1.58 15.72 3.35
N PHE A 197 -1.41 16.94 2.81
CA PHE A 197 -0.61 17.21 1.62
C PHE A 197 0.61 18.09 1.92
N GLN A 198 0.78 18.57 3.15
CA GLN A 198 1.92 19.40 3.56
C GLN A 198 3.27 18.69 3.33
N TRP A 199 3.31 17.36 3.45
CA TRP A 199 4.51 16.55 3.18
C TRP A 199 5.10 16.74 1.79
N LYS A 200 4.31 17.22 0.80
CA LYS A 200 4.78 17.48 -0.56
C LYS A 200 5.81 18.62 -0.64
N GLN A 201 5.83 19.49 0.36
CA GLN A 201 6.89 20.50 0.54
C GLN A 201 8.15 19.90 1.17
N LEU A 202 8.01 18.80 1.92
CA LEU A 202 9.10 18.16 2.66
C LEU A 202 9.80 17.07 1.86
N GLY A 203 9.17 16.54 0.81
CA GLY A 203 9.76 15.48 0.00
C GLY A 203 8.87 15.04 -1.15
N ARG A 204 9.26 13.95 -1.80
CA ARG A 204 8.53 13.35 -2.93
C ARG A 204 8.41 11.84 -2.80
N VAL A 205 7.37 11.30 -3.43
CA VAL A 205 7.26 9.86 -3.67
C VAL A 205 7.98 9.51 -4.97
N SER A 206 8.71 8.41 -4.98
CA SER A 206 9.41 7.86 -6.15
C SER A 206 9.06 6.39 -6.30
N LEU A 207 8.61 6.00 -7.50
CA LEU A 207 8.43 4.58 -7.86
C LEU A 207 9.75 3.95 -8.32
N ASP A 208 10.71 4.78 -8.74
CA ASP A 208 12.06 4.30 -9.07
C ASP A 208 12.85 4.01 -7.78
N THR A 209 12.99 2.73 -7.46
CA THR A 209 13.77 2.20 -6.33
C THR A 209 15.22 1.92 -6.69
N LYS A 210 15.64 2.20 -7.93
CA LYS A 210 16.96 1.85 -8.48
C LYS A 210 17.26 0.36 -8.35
N PHE A 211 16.24 -0.49 -8.49
CA PHE A 211 16.37 -1.95 -8.32
C PHE A 211 17.53 -2.52 -9.14
N TRP A 212 17.55 -2.31 -10.45
CA TRP A 212 18.60 -2.87 -11.32
C TRP A 212 20.01 -2.38 -10.97
N CYS A 213 20.16 -1.13 -10.52
CA CYS A 213 21.46 -0.63 -10.06
C CYS A 213 21.90 -1.32 -8.77
N ARG A 214 21.00 -1.49 -7.79
CA ARG A 214 21.28 -2.19 -6.54
C ARG A 214 21.55 -3.67 -6.78
N PHE A 215 20.78 -4.30 -7.66
CA PHE A 215 20.97 -5.68 -8.08
C PHE A 215 22.34 -5.87 -8.76
N CYS A 216 22.69 -4.99 -9.72
CA CYS A 216 24.00 -5.01 -10.37
C CYS A 216 25.15 -4.85 -9.37
N ALA A 217 25.03 -3.93 -8.40
CA ALA A 217 26.03 -3.76 -7.35
C ALA A 217 26.14 -5.01 -6.45
N PHE A 218 25.01 -5.62 -6.09
CA PHE A 218 24.98 -6.83 -5.26
C PHE A 218 25.70 -8.01 -5.93
N VAL A 219 25.40 -8.27 -7.21
CA VAL A 219 25.97 -9.44 -7.92
C VAL A 219 27.45 -9.30 -8.27
N GLN A 220 28.07 -8.12 -8.07
CA GLN A 220 29.52 -7.95 -8.25
C GLN A 220 30.34 -8.64 -7.16
N SER A 221 29.80 -8.79 -5.95
CA SER A 221 30.46 -9.47 -4.85
C SER A 221 29.41 -10.07 -3.90
N PRO A 222 28.67 -11.10 -4.36
CA PRO A 222 27.53 -11.60 -3.63
C PRO A 222 28.03 -12.48 -2.46
N PRO A 223 27.43 -12.36 -1.26
CA PRO A 223 27.87 -13.11 -0.08
C PRO A 223 27.53 -14.60 -0.22
N SER A 224 28.48 -15.48 0.05
CA SER A 224 28.26 -16.94 -0.04
C SER A 224 27.25 -17.40 1.02
N HIS A 225 26.02 -17.64 0.59
CA HIS A 225 24.98 -18.30 1.37
C HIS A 225 23.87 -18.86 0.45
N PHE A 226 22.95 -19.60 1.07
CA PHE A 226 21.70 -20.04 0.47
C PHE A 226 20.64 -20.23 1.55
N TYR A 227 19.38 -20.35 1.13
CA TYR A 227 18.25 -20.60 2.02
C TYR A 227 18.03 -22.11 2.14
N GLU A 228 18.29 -22.68 3.32
CA GLU A 228 17.98 -24.08 3.63
C GLU A 228 16.47 -24.35 3.44
N ASP A 229 15.63 -23.48 4.01
CA ASP A 229 14.17 -23.57 3.89
C ASP A 229 13.57 -22.20 3.48
N VAL A 230 13.57 -21.93 2.18
CA VAL A 230 13.01 -20.70 1.61
C VAL A 230 11.49 -20.65 1.79
N ASN A 231 10.82 -21.80 1.80
CA ASN A 231 9.38 -21.89 2.04
C ASN A 231 9.03 -21.42 3.45
N SER A 232 9.72 -21.93 4.47
CA SER A 232 9.53 -21.50 5.85
C SER A 232 9.93 -20.04 6.04
N TRP A 233 10.99 -19.56 5.41
CA TRP A 233 11.36 -18.13 5.45
C TRP A 233 10.24 -17.23 4.93
N TRP A 234 9.57 -17.63 3.84
CA TRP A 234 8.53 -16.84 3.19
C TRP A 234 7.16 -16.93 3.88
N HIS A 235 6.74 -18.13 4.29
CA HIS A 235 5.40 -18.41 4.82
C HIS A 235 5.32 -18.42 6.36
N GLN A 236 6.19 -17.69 7.05
CA GLN A 236 6.16 -17.67 8.52
C GLN A 236 4.80 -17.20 9.03
N LYS A 237 4.20 -17.97 9.96
CA LYS A 237 2.85 -17.69 10.47
C LYS A 237 2.69 -16.30 11.09
N LYS A 238 3.77 -15.73 11.64
CA LYS A 238 3.80 -14.38 12.23
C LYS A 238 3.79 -13.27 11.18
N ASP A 239 4.17 -13.55 9.94
CA ASP A 239 4.36 -12.53 8.92
C ASP A 239 3.03 -12.10 8.30
N CYS A 240 1.95 -12.89 8.41
CA CYS A 240 0.64 -12.49 7.91
C CYS A 240 -0.43 -12.67 8.98
N GLN A 241 -0.93 -11.54 9.51
CA GLN A 241 -1.93 -11.54 10.56
C GLN A 241 -3.32 -11.85 10.01
N LYS A 242 -4.13 -12.53 10.82
CA LYS A 242 -5.58 -12.63 10.55
C LYS A 242 -6.22 -11.27 10.81
N PHE A 243 -7.39 -11.05 10.22
CA PHE A 243 -8.18 -9.87 10.56
C PHE A 243 -8.53 -9.88 12.06
N THR A 244 -8.17 -8.82 12.76
CA THR A 244 -8.45 -8.60 14.19
C THR A 244 -9.30 -7.35 14.43
N GLY A 245 -9.66 -6.62 13.38
CA GLY A 245 -10.22 -5.26 13.49
C GLY A 245 -11.57 -5.20 14.21
N PHE A 246 -12.54 -6.05 13.84
CA PHE A 246 -13.90 -6.02 14.41
C PHE A 246 -14.57 -7.40 14.35
N ASN A 247 -15.43 -7.75 15.30
CA ASN A 247 -16.32 -8.89 15.09
C ASN A 247 -17.41 -8.48 14.09
N PHE A 248 -17.44 -9.10 12.91
CA PHE A 248 -18.49 -8.89 11.91
C PHE A 248 -19.88 -9.38 12.35
N THR A 249 -20.00 -9.89 13.58
CA THR A 249 -21.25 -10.33 14.20
C THR A 249 -21.86 -9.21 15.03
N SER A 250 -22.71 -8.41 14.40
CA SER A 250 -23.78 -7.69 15.10
C SER A 250 -24.80 -7.19 14.07
N ASN A 251 -25.91 -7.94 14.01
CA ASN A 251 -27.26 -7.70 13.46
C ASN A 251 -27.47 -6.51 12.52
#